data_AF-A0A914ISK1-F1
#
_entry.id   AF-A0A914ISK1-F1
#
_cell.length_a   1.000
_cell.length_b   1.000
_cell.length_c   1.000
_cell.angle_alpha   90.00
_cell.angle_beta   90.00
_cell.angle_gamma   90.00
#
_symmetry.space_group_name_H-M   'P 1'
#
loop_
_entity.id
_entity.type
_entity.pdbx_description
1 polymer ?
#
loop_
_entity_poly.entity_id
_entity_poly.type
_entity_poly.pdbx_seq_one_letter_code
_entity_poly.pdbx_strand_id
1 'polypeptide(L)'
;MATRRSTRISNRSETSDVEMADVSGRRTSSSSPTKKPKDTRPPHVDPPEYEVVGDAFIQNTYDSHLNKRDLKNYLKKIQINIINENHKENTIEFDLINVETSIANALRRIMIAEVPTMALEKIYLYQNDTVFQDEVLCHRIGLMPIKADARQF
;
A
#
# COMPACT_ATOMS: atom_id res chain seq x y z
N MET A 1 31.77 -39.82 2.98
CA MET A 1 30.57 -40.64 3.20
C MET A 1 29.74 -39.95 4.28
N ALA A 2 28.51 -39.54 3.91
CA ALA A 2 27.39 -39.02 4.72
C ALA A 2 27.52 -37.64 5.43
N THR A 3 26.49 -36.80 5.62
CA THR A 3 25.16 -36.56 4.99
C THR A 3 24.61 -35.27 5.64
N ARG A 4 23.99 -34.37 4.83
CA ARG A 4 23.23 -33.18 5.26
C ARG A 4 21.90 -33.58 5.94
N ARG A 5 21.46 -32.88 6.99
CA ARG A 5 20.05 -32.90 7.46
C ARG A 5 19.40 -31.54 7.25
N SER A 6 18.35 -31.54 6.42
CA SER A 6 17.39 -30.47 6.19
C SER A 6 16.02 -30.98 6.65
N THR A 7 15.28 -30.18 7.42
CA THR A 7 13.96 -30.52 7.97
C THR A 7 12.85 -29.76 7.24
N ARG A 8 12.24 -30.48 6.29
CA ARG A 8 10.80 -30.67 5.99
C ARG A 8 9.77 -29.67 6.57
N ILE A 9 9.02 -29.01 5.68
CA ILE A 9 7.60 -28.65 5.88
C ILE A 9 6.84 -28.96 4.58
N SER A 10 5.73 -29.68 4.71
CA SER A 10 4.85 -30.15 3.65
C SER A 10 3.50 -29.46 3.72
N ASN A 11 3.00 -28.89 2.62
CA ASN A 11 1.59 -28.55 2.46
C ASN A 11 0.99 -29.35 1.30
N ARG A 12 -0.04 -30.12 1.63
CA ARG A 12 -0.82 -31.00 0.77
C ARG A 12 -2.13 -30.27 0.43
N SER A 13 -2.41 -30.12 -0.86
CA SER A 13 -3.69 -29.65 -1.39
C SER A 13 -4.69 -30.80 -1.38
N GLU A 14 -5.83 -30.64 -0.72
CA GLU A 14 -6.99 -31.52 -0.86
C GLU A 14 -8.02 -30.85 -1.75
N THR A 15 -8.24 -31.45 -2.92
CA THR A 15 -9.38 -31.23 -3.81
C THR A 15 -10.53 -32.11 -3.32
N SER A 16 -11.68 -31.52 -3.00
CA SER A 16 -12.88 -32.26 -2.63
C SER A 16 -13.73 -32.63 -3.85
N ASP A 17 -14.04 -33.92 -3.95
CA ASP A 17 -14.85 -34.57 -4.97
C ASP A 17 -16.28 -34.01 -5.08
N VAL A 18 -16.79 -34.04 -6.32
CA VAL A 18 -18.18 -33.76 -6.67
C VAL A 18 -18.92 -35.10 -6.74
N GLU A 19 -19.86 -35.33 -5.83
CA GLU A 19 -20.87 -36.38 -5.98
C GLU A 19 -22.28 -35.79 -6.07
N MET A 20 -22.98 -36.18 -7.15
CA MET A 20 -24.40 -35.96 -7.38
C MET A 20 -25.19 -37.15 -6.82
N ALA A 21 -26.29 -36.89 -6.11
CA ALA A 21 -27.34 -37.88 -5.88
C ALA A 21 -28.72 -37.22 -5.76
N ASP A 22 -29.72 -37.98 -6.20
CA ASP A 22 -30.98 -37.58 -6.80
C ASP A 22 -32.17 -37.47 -5.82
N VAL A 23 -33.28 -36.98 -6.37
CA VAL A 23 -34.63 -36.66 -5.86
C VAL A 23 -35.26 -37.64 -4.83
N SER A 24 -35.75 -37.09 -3.70
CA SER A 24 -37.12 -37.25 -3.15
C SER A 24 -37.20 -36.98 -1.62
N GLY A 25 -38.23 -36.25 -1.16
CA GLY A 25 -38.68 -36.34 0.25
C GLY A 25 -38.89 -35.04 1.04
N ARG A 26 -40.16 -34.61 1.10
CA ARG A 26 -40.87 -33.87 2.18
C ARG A 26 -40.14 -32.76 2.97
N ARG A 27 -40.60 -31.52 2.76
CA ARG A 27 -40.42 -30.38 3.66
C ARG A 27 -41.21 -30.59 4.96
N THR A 28 -40.53 -30.53 6.11
CA THR A 28 -41.14 -30.23 7.41
C THR A 28 -40.48 -28.97 7.96
N SER A 29 -41.28 -27.92 8.17
CA SER A 29 -40.82 -26.65 8.74
C SER A 29 -40.78 -26.77 10.26
N SER A 30 -39.60 -27.03 10.83
CA SER A 30 -39.33 -26.82 12.25
C SER A 30 -38.65 -25.46 12.43
N SER A 31 -39.37 -24.51 13.03
CA SER A 31 -38.83 -23.22 13.44
C SER A 31 -37.87 -23.42 14.60
N SER A 32 -36.57 -23.38 14.33
CA SER A 32 -35.55 -23.27 15.37
C SER A 32 -35.45 -21.78 15.78
N PRO A 33 -35.48 -21.45 17.09
CA PRO A 33 -35.42 -20.06 17.53
C PRO A 33 -34.02 -19.51 17.21
N THR A 34 -33.96 -18.45 16.42
CA THR A 34 -32.74 -17.70 16.15
C THR A 34 -32.25 -17.08 17.46
N LYS A 35 -31.29 -17.73 18.13
CA LYS A 35 -30.48 -17.05 19.14
C LYS A 35 -29.76 -15.91 18.41
N LYS A 36 -30.08 -14.66 18.75
CA LYS A 36 -29.31 -13.50 18.32
C LYS A 36 -27.82 -13.82 18.57
N PRO A 37 -26.92 -13.61 17.60
CA PRO A 37 -25.50 -13.84 17.84
C PRO A 37 -25.10 -13.02 19.06
N LYS A 38 -24.50 -13.67 20.05
CA LYS A 38 -23.91 -12.95 21.17
C LYS A 38 -22.87 -12.02 20.55
N ASP A 39 -22.98 -10.71 20.80
CA ASP A 39 -21.91 -9.75 20.54
C ASP A 39 -20.70 -10.10 21.42
N THR A 40 -19.99 -11.17 21.06
CA THR A 40 -18.63 -11.37 21.52
C THR A 40 -17.81 -10.36 20.75
N ARG A 41 -17.56 -9.21 21.38
CA ARG A 41 -16.47 -8.34 20.94
C ARG A 41 -15.26 -9.25 20.73
N PRO A 42 -14.55 -9.15 19.59
CA PRO A 42 -13.32 -9.89 19.44
C PRO A 42 -12.47 -9.62 20.68
N PRO A 43 -11.83 -10.66 21.27
CA PRO A 43 -10.99 -10.47 22.43
C PRO A 43 -10.02 -9.32 22.14
N HIS A 44 -9.84 -8.42 23.10
CA HIS A 44 -8.83 -7.38 23.01
C HIS A 44 -7.50 -8.11 22.83
N VAL A 45 -7.02 -8.18 21.60
CA VAL A 45 -5.67 -8.61 21.31
C VAL A 45 -4.85 -7.43 21.77
N ASP A 46 -4.20 -7.55 22.93
CA ASP A 46 -3.21 -6.59 23.35
C ASP A 46 -2.30 -6.35 22.14
N PRO A 47 -2.09 -5.09 21.73
CA PRO A 47 -1.22 -4.80 20.60
C PRO A 47 0.10 -5.54 20.84
N PRO A 48 0.66 -6.20 19.81
CA PRO A 48 1.92 -6.93 19.98
C PRO A 48 2.91 -5.97 20.63
N GLU A 49 3.50 -6.41 21.73
CA GLU A 49 4.52 -5.66 22.45
C GLU A 49 5.61 -5.37 21.43
N TYR A 50 5.65 -4.12 20.96
CA TYR A 50 6.75 -3.69 20.13
C TYR A 50 7.92 -3.60 21.10
N GLU A 51 8.87 -4.53 21.00
CA GLU A 51 10.21 -4.21 21.45
C GLU A 51 10.59 -2.94 20.70
N VAL A 52 10.53 -1.81 21.41
CA VAL A 52 11.28 -0.64 21.01
C VAL A 52 12.71 -1.14 21.01
N VAL A 53 13.22 -1.51 19.84
CA VAL A 53 14.64 -1.73 19.65
C VAL A 53 15.27 -0.43 20.12
N GLY A 54 15.84 -0.51 21.33
CA GLY A 54 16.36 0.63 22.06
C GLY A 54 17.29 1.42 21.15
N ASP A 55 17.07 2.72 21.17
CA ASP A 55 18.02 3.73 20.77
C ASP A 55 18.50 3.68 19.31
N ALA A 56 17.55 3.76 18.37
CA ALA A 56 17.81 4.69 17.27
C ALA A 56 17.83 6.09 17.87
N PHE A 57 18.98 6.51 18.43
CA PHE A 57 19.27 7.92 18.60
C PHE A 57 18.82 8.61 17.32
N ILE A 58 17.76 9.42 17.39
CA ILE A 58 17.51 10.44 16.38
C ILE A 58 18.74 11.30 16.47
N GLN A 59 19.72 11.04 15.60
CA GLN A 59 21.00 11.70 15.63
C GLN A 59 20.74 13.12 15.15
N ASN A 60 20.40 13.97 16.13
CA ASN A 60 20.31 15.42 16.13
C ASN A 60 18.96 16.00 15.72
N THR A 61 18.00 16.08 16.66
CA THR A 61 16.95 17.10 16.58
C THR A 61 17.10 18.27 17.55
N TYR A 62 18.02 18.23 18.53
CA TYR A 62 18.17 19.33 19.51
C TYR A 62 19.60 19.57 20.04
N ASP A 63 20.65 19.22 19.29
CA ASP A 63 22.00 19.68 19.65
C ASP A 63 22.28 21.04 19.00
N SER A 64 22.44 22.07 19.84
CA SER A 64 22.67 23.47 19.44
C SER A 64 24.01 23.69 18.74
N HIS A 65 24.86 22.66 18.67
CA HIS A 65 26.18 22.69 18.05
C HIS A 65 26.25 21.84 16.78
N LEU A 66 25.46 22.18 15.75
CA LEU A 66 25.68 21.63 14.41
C LEU A 66 27.02 22.14 13.85
N ASN A 67 28.08 21.34 13.95
CA ASN A 67 29.31 21.65 13.24
C ASN A 67 29.13 21.34 11.75
N LYS A 68 29.55 22.26 10.88
CA LYS A 68 29.56 22.07 9.41
C LYS A 68 30.32 20.81 8.95
N ARG A 69 31.21 20.28 9.79
CA ARG A 69 31.94 19.01 9.57
C ARG A 69 31.04 17.79 9.73
N ASP A 70 30.07 17.84 10.62
CA ASP A 70 29.18 16.72 10.95
C ASP A 70 28.13 16.50 9.86
N LEU A 71 27.61 17.59 9.27
CA LEU A 71 26.71 17.51 8.12
C LEU A 71 27.39 16.87 6.90
N LYS A 72 28.65 17.23 6.62
CA LYS A 72 29.41 16.62 5.51
C LYS A 72 29.61 15.13 5.72
N ASN A 73 29.82 14.70 6.97
CA ASN A 73 29.97 13.29 7.31
C ASN A 73 28.64 12.54 7.17
N TYR A 74 27.52 13.18 7.57
CA TYR A 74 26.18 12.63 7.37
C TYR A 74 25.84 12.44 5.90
N LEU A 75 26.03 13.47 5.06
CA LEU A 75 25.74 13.40 3.62
C LEU A 75 26.56 12.32 2.90
N LYS A 76 27.79 12.04 3.34
CA LYS A 76 28.62 10.96 2.79
C LYS A 76 28.10 9.55 3.09
N LYS A 77 27.28 9.39 4.13
CA LYS A 77 26.74 8.08 4.56
C LYS A 77 25.45 7.72 3.83
N ILE A 78 24.73 8.71 3.29
CA ILE A 78 23.48 8.48 2.58
C ILE A 78 23.78 7.68 1.31
N GLN A 79 23.05 6.57 1.12
CA GLN A 79 23.19 5.68 -0.03
C GLN A 79 21.81 5.38 -0.62
N ILE A 80 21.77 5.26 -1.95
CA ILE A 80 20.56 4.92 -2.70
C ILE A 80 20.88 3.69 -3.54
N ASN A 81 20.15 2.60 -3.32
CA ASN A 81 20.30 1.36 -4.08
C ASN A 81 19.03 1.11 -4.88
N ILE A 82 19.14 1.04 -6.20
CA ILE A 82 18.00 0.72 -7.07
C ILE A 82 17.85 -0.80 -7.11
N ILE A 83 16.69 -1.31 -6.68
CA ILE A 83 16.40 -2.76 -6.66
C ILE A 83 15.83 -3.18 -8.01
N ASN A 84 14.85 -2.43 -8.51
CA ASN A 84 14.12 -2.77 -9.71
C ASN A 84 13.70 -1.49 -10.46
N GLU A 85 13.83 -1.53 -11.78
CA GLU A 85 13.36 -0.49 -12.68
C GLU A 85 12.61 -1.16 -13.83
N ASN A 86 11.27 -1.02 -13.85
CA ASN A 86 10.44 -1.59 -14.88
C ASN A 86 9.88 -0.48 -15.78
N HIS A 87 10.51 -0.29 -16.94
CA HIS A 87 10.08 0.70 -17.94
C HIS A 87 8.73 0.39 -18.60
N LYS A 88 8.24 -0.86 -18.56
CA LYS A 88 6.93 -1.20 -19.14
C LYS A 88 5.78 -0.81 -18.22
N GLU A 89 5.98 -0.98 -16.92
CA GLU A 89 4.97 -0.68 -15.89
C GLU A 89 5.12 0.73 -15.32
N ASN A 90 6.15 1.48 -15.74
CA ASN A 90 6.52 2.80 -15.20
C ASN A 90 6.71 2.77 -13.67
N THR A 91 7.33 1.69 -13.15
CA THR A 91 7.58 1.50 -11.71
C THR A 91 9.08 1.52 -11.42
N ILE A 92 9.43 2.08 -10.26
CA ILE A 92 10.79 2.12 -9.73
C ILE A 92 10.77 1.73 -8.25
N GLU A 93 11.66 0.82 -7.87
CA GLU A 93 11.85 0.36 -6.49
C GLU A 93 13.29 0.61 -6.08
N PHE A 94 13.49 1.33 -4.98
CA PHE A 94 14.81 1.67 -4.47
C PHE A 94 14.83 1.71 -2.94
N ASP A 95 15.97 1.38 -2.38
CA ASP A 95 16.27 1.50 -0.96
C ASP A 95 17.00 2.81 -0.69
N LEU A 96 16.56 3.52 0.36
CA LEU A 96 17.21 4.70 0.88
C LEU A 96 17.84 4.37 2.24
N ILE A 97 19.18 4.34 2.30
CA ILE A 97 19.93 3.88 3.46
C ILE A 97 20.59 5.09 4.17
N ASN A 98 20.60 5.06 5.50
CA ASN A 98 21.19 6.09 6.37
C ASN A 98 20.52 7.48 6.25
N VAL A 99 19.20 7.50 6.06
CA VAL A 99 18.38 8.74 6.05
C VAL A 99 17.39 8.70 7.21
N GLU A 100 17.16 9.85 7.83
CA GLU A 100 16.12 10.01 8.84
C GLU A 100 14.70 9.78 8.29
N THR A 101 13.83 9.20 9.12
CA THR A 101 12.42 8.99 8.79
C THR A 101 11.69 10.30 8.44
N SER A 102 12.09 11.41 9.04
CA SER A 102 11.57 12.76 8.78
C SER A 102 11.72 13.14 7.30
N ILE A 103 12.92 12.98 6.74
CA ILE A 103 13.28 13.30 5.36
C ILE A 103 12.59 12.33 4.39
N ALA A 104 12.58 11.03 4.70
CA ALA A 104 11.92 10.03 3.86
C ALA A 104 10.40 10.28 3.75
N ASN A 105 9.74 10.60 4.87
CA ASN A 105 8.32 10.94 4.86
C ASN A 105 8.05 12.29 4.16
N ALA A 106 8.95 13.26 4.30
CA ALA A 106 8.86 14.51 3.54
C ALA A 106 8.91 14.25 2.03
N LEU A 107 9.84 13.41 1.56
CA LEU A 107 9.92 13.00 0.16
C LEU A 107 8.61 12.34 -0.31
N ARG A 108 8.08 11.37 0.45
CA ARG A 108 6.79 10.73 0.14
C ARG A 108 5.66 11.75 -0.03
N ARG A 109 5.57 12.75 0.87
CA ARG A 109 4.53 13.77 0.81
C ARG A 109 4.69 14.69 -0.40
N ILE A 110 5.92 15.11 -0.68
CA ILE A 110 6.23 15.95 -1.85
C ILE A 110 5.84 15.22 -3.13
N MET A 111 6.21 13.94 -3.26
CA MET A 111 5.89 13.12 -4.44
C MET A 111 4.38 12.99 -4.70
N ILE A 112 3.54 12.99 -3.66
CA ILE A 112 2.09 12.83 -3.80
C ILE A 112 1.38 14.17 -4.04
N ALA A 113 1.82 15.24 -3.38
CA ALA A 113 1.03 16.47 -3.28
C ALA A 113 1.65 17.70 -3.97
N GLU A 114 2.97 17.75 -4.10
CA GLU A 114 3.68 18.98 -4.51
C GLU A 114 4.35 18.86 -5.88
N VAL A 115 4.35 17.67 -6.49
CA VAL A 115 4.85 17.50 -7.86
C VAL A 115 3.77 18.02 -8.82
N PRO A 116 4.04 19.09 -9.59
CA PRO A 116 3.06 19.64 -10.51
C PRO A 116 2.79 18.65 -11.65
N THR A 117 1.51 18.46 -11.99
CA THR A 117 1.05 17.59 -13.08
C THR A 117 0.00 18.32 -13.92
N MET A 118 -0.06 17.99 -15.22
CA MET A 118 -1.03 18.56 -16.13
C MET A 118 -2.32 17.74 -16.11
N ALA A 119 -3.46 18.41 -15.93
CA ALA A 119 -4.78 17.79 -15.89
C ALA A 119 -5.84 18.68 -16.56
N LEU A 120 -6.99 18.09 -16.92
CA LEU A 120 -8.11 18.80 -17.52
C LEU A 120 -8.95 19.47 -16.42
N GLU A 121 -8.93 20.81 -16.37
CA GLU A 121 -9.70 21.58 -15.38
C GLU A 121 -11.07 22.02 -15.93
N LYS A 122 -11.11 22.56 -17.15
CA LYS A 122 -12.32 23.14 -17.74
C LYS A 122 -12.75 22.35 -18.97
N ILE A 123 -13.96 21.79 -18.92
CA ILE A 123 -14.57 21.02 -20.01
C ILE A 123 -15.85 21.74 -20.43
N TYR A 124 -15.92 22.10 -21.72
CA TYR A 124 -17.11 22.71 -22.30
C TYR A 124 -17.89 21.65 -23.07
N LEU A 125 -19.11 21.37 -22.61
CA LEU A 125 -20.04 20.45 -23.26
C LEU A 125 -21.03 21.25 -24.11
N TYR A 126 -21.17 20.87 -25.38
CA TYR A 126 -22.14 21.50 -26.29
C TYR A 126 -23.53 20.84 -26.18
N GLN A 127 -23.57 19.51 -26.15
CA GLN A 127 -24.77 18.72 -25.97
C GLN A 127 -24.39 17.34 -25.44
N ASN A 128 -25.06 16.87 -24.38
CA ASN A 128 -24.95 15.51 -23.88
C ASN A 128 -26.33 14.85 -23.88
N ASP A 129 -26.57 13.91 -24.80
CA ASP A 129 -27.81 13.12 -24.87
C ASP A 129 -27.67 11.73 -24.21
N THR A 130 -26.56 11.49 -23.50
CA THR A 130 -26.31 10.21 -22.84
C THR A 130 -27.05 10.11 -21.50
N VAL A 131 -27.09 8.90 -20.94
CA VAL A 131 -27.70 8.64 -19.62
C VAL A 131 -26.80 9.12 -18.46
N PHE A 132 -25.51 9.37 -18.72
CA PHE A 132 -24.58 9.85 -17.70
C PHE A 132 -24.74 11.34 -17.49
N GLN A 133 -24.77 11.75 -16.23
CA GLN A 133 -24.81 13.15 -15.88
C GLN A 133 -23.48 13.85 -16.23
N ASP A 134 -23.58 15.09 -16.69
CA ASP A 134 -22.47 15.90 -17.19
C ASP A 134 -21.35 16.05 -16.15
N GLU A 135 -21.70 16.25 -14.88
CA GLU A 135 -20.75 16.40 -13.78
C GLU A 135 -19.94 15.13 -13.54
N VAL A 136 -20.59 13.97 -13.64
CA VAL A 136 -19.94 12.67 -13.45
C VAL A 136 -19.01 12.39 -14.62
N LEU A 137 -19.45 12.68 -15.85
CA LEU A 137 -18.64 12.54 -17.05
C LEU A 137 -17.39 13.43 -16.99
N CYS A 138 -17.58 14.72 -16.70
CA CYS A 138 -16.48 15.68 -16.61
C CYS A 138 -15.50 15.33 -15.49
N HIS A 139 -15.99 14.90 -14.33
CA HIS A 139 -15.13 14.48 -13.22
C HIS A 139 -14.25 13.28 -13.61
N ARG A 140 -14.82 12.28 -14.31
CA ARG A 140 -14.05 11.13 -14.79
C ARG A 140 -13.00 11.51 -15.83
N ILE A 141 -13.33 12.44 -16.73
CA ILE A 141 -12.38 12.95 -17.72
C ILE A 141 -11.26 13.74 -17.04
N GLY A 142 -11.57 14.52 -16.00
CA GLY A 142 -10.59 15.27 -15.22
C GLY A 142 -9.53 14.41 -14.51
N LEU A 143 -9.88 13.16 -14.18
CA LEU A 143 -8.97 12.18 -13.57
C LEU A 143 -8.09 11.43 -14.58
N MET A 144 -8.25 11.69 -15.89
CA MET A 144 -7.45 11.04 -16.91
C MET A 144 -6.04 11.65 -16.97
N PRO A 145 -4.97 10.85 -16.83
CA PRO A 145 -3.61 11.37 -16.92
C PRO A 145 -3.24 11.72 -18.37
N ILE A 146 -2.65 12.90 -18.57
CA ILE A 146 -2.17 13.36 -19.88
C ILE A 146 -0.66 13.19 -19.97
N LYS A 147 -0.18 12.69 -21.12
CA LYS A 147 1.25 12.63 -21.44
C LYS A 147 1.74 13.99 -21.97
N ALA A 148 1.87 14.95 -21.07
CA ALA A 148 2.47 16.26 -21.34
C ALA A 148 3.52 16.56 -20.27
N ASP A 149 4.63 17.19 -20.67
CA ASP A 149 5.67 17.59 -19.72
C ASP A 149 5.25 18.88 -19.01
N ALA A 150 4.99 18.78 -17.70
CA ALA A 150 4.54 19.90 -16.88
C ALA A 150 5.60 21.01 -16.73
N ARG A 151 6.87 20.76 -17.07
CA ARG A 151 7.95 21.75 -16.93
C ARG A 151 8.03 22.75 -18.08
N GLN A 152 7.29 22.50 -19.17
CA GLN A 152 7.29 23.33 -20.36
C GLN A 152 6.25 24.46 -20.31
N PHE A 153 5.49 24.54 -19.22
CA PHE A 153 4.41 25.50 -18.96
C PHE A 153 4.62 26.11 -17.57
#